data_AF-A0A9D6ILS6-F1
#
_entry.id   AF-A0A9D6ILS6-F1
#
_cell.length_a   1.000
_cell.length_b   1.000
_cell.length_c   1.000
_cell.angle_alpha   90.00
_cell.angle_beta   90.00
_cell.angle_gamma   90.00
#
_symmetry.space_group_name_H-M   'P 1'
#
loop_
_entity.id
_entity.type
_entity.pdbx_description
1 polymer ?
#
loop_
_entity_poly.entity_id
_entity_poly.type
_entity_poly.pdbx_seq_one_letter_code
_entity_poly.pdbx_strand_id
1 'polypeptide(L)'
;MEQRNRIAQWAFDTHNILGRFHLWLEDVEEKWIQGQPGDEFSFVGESLESAFIMTAAVTALGTRLFGRYGEGKGLDKAGLNTVKKDSDAVSAYAMSEALWYLARDLPENHAVMVSLGEGLMPKVGETPEMGSNPLLGFGRVYARPQVARVVDHHVHRLINDPSYHWEEFWGDMVAAGISIWGAAIDTLENTSRFAKGAPTGPMAVLHLFDQPLKVSLPYEGYMGYLALPRKVVETAAERSVLMTYLTPRSLVMDAIRAAFPGILSEHVHVWTLGGTPREPRIGELWGEWREAGAHLVEEGWQVPGGMAAFLESGTYAPTYRVGTFTGHDGRTHLFICDGYAATAEAIQASSLDPMLGLTTSMAIFSSKFDVSYKRESRVMHLNPNSPNFGRDLSDVLGHEVGEKEAERYRGILKHARAAGMPLGKRTLTVDDFFPKKDWRGLALAGYMLPDPYTGVPGVQEIKPGTYKVTTHASYHRGIREITLTLRLTKTFEESRYVFSPLLDRFYAGQDYRTRPVKISDSGRIRNELQTWYSEALEFLNDDGIHIFFDRVDEAVLPPAKKEYMRRVLRWYKENHPIWFRWLEIS
;
A
#
# COMPACT_ATOMS: atom_id res chain seq x y z
N MET A 1 -30.23 -16.78 -17.32
CA MET A 1 -30.92 -16.19 -16.15
C MET A 1 -29.92 -15.94 -15.03
N GLU A 2 -29.06 -16.92 -14.72
CA GLU A 2 -28.00 -16.83 -13.71
C GLU A 2 -27.05 -15.63 -13.91
N GLN A 3 -26.46 -15.45 -15.11
CA GLN A 3 -25.55 -14.32 -15.37
C GLN A 3 -26.22 -12.96 -15.18
N ARG A 4 -27.46 -12.80 -15.64
CA ARG A 4 -28.22 -11.56 -15.47
C ARG A 4 -28.50 -11.26 -14.00
N ASN A 5 -28.81 -12.29 -13.20
CA ASN A 5 -29.02 -12.14 -11.77
C ASN A 5 -27.72 -11.75 -11.06
N ARG A 6 -26.58 -12.34 -11.46
CA ARG A 6 -25.26 -11.99 -10.93
C ARG A 6 -24.91 -10.53 -11.21
N ILE A 7 -25.07 -10.08 -12.45
CA ILE A 7 -24.84 -8.67 -12.83
C ILE A 7 -25.75 -7.74 -12.01
N ALA A 8 -27.02 -8.10 -11.85
CA ALA A 8 -27.97 -7.30 -11.07
C ALA A 8 -27.57 -7.21 -9.59
N GLN A 9 -27.12 -8.33 -9.00
CA GLN A 9 -26.66 -8.38 -7.62
C GLN A 9 -25.40 -7.51 -7.43
N TRP A 10 -24.38 -7.67 -8.30
CA TRP A 10 -23.19 -6.81 -8.27
C TRP A 10 -23.52 -5.33 -8.46
N ALA A 11 -24.41 -4.99 -9.40
CA ALA A 11 -24.83 -3.61 -9.60
C ALA A 11 -25.55 -3.04 -8.36
N PHE A 12 -26.33 -3.86 -7.66
CA PHE A 12 -26.96 -3.49 -6.40
C PHE A 12 -25.93 -3.30 -5.28
N ASP A 13 -25.03 -4.26 -5.06
CA ASP A 13 -24.04 -4.20 -3.98
C ASP A 13 -23.03 -3.05 -4.17
N THR A 14 -22.76 -2.68 -5.42
CA THR A 14 -21.73 -1.67 -5.76
C THR A 14 -22.30 -0.33 -6.23
N HIS A 15 -23.62 -0.13 -6.13
CA HIS A 15 -24.33 1.03 -6.69
C HIS A 15 -23.77 2.39 -6.24
N ASN A 16 -23.35 2.50 -4.97
CA ASN A 16 -22.77 3.72 -4.40
C ASN A 16 -21.47 4.12 -5.11
N ILE A 17 -20.63 3.15 -5.46
CA ILE A 17 -19.34 3.36 -6.14
C ILE A 17 -19.59 3.60 -7.64
N LEU A 18 -20.42 2.76 -8.29
CA LEU A 18 -20.78 2.92 -9.70
C LEU A 18 -21.39 4.30 -9.98
N GLY A 19 -22.35 4.72 -9.15
CA GLY A 19 -22.98 6.04 -9.23
C GLY A 19 -22.00 7.18 -9.01
N ARG A 20 -21.03 7.02 -8.10
CA ARG A 20 -20.00 8.03 -7.85
C ARG A 20 -19.07 8.21 -9.05
N PHE A 21 -18.64 7.12 -9.67
CA PHE A 21 -17.70 7.18 -10.81
C PHE A 21 -18.40 7.25 -12.17
N HIS A 22 -19.73 7.40 -12.20
CA HIS A 22 -20.52 7.45 -13.42
C HIS A 22 -20.25 6.25 -14.34
N LEU A 23 -20.20 5.06 -13.74
CA LEU A 23 -19.94 3.80 -14.42
C LEU A 23 -21.21 2.97 -14.54
N TRP A 24 -21.31 2.23 -15.63
CA TRP A 24 -22.33 1.21 -15.84
C TRP A 24 -21.67 -0.17 -15.89
N LEU A 25 -22.15 -1.10 -15.06
CA LEU A 25 -21.70 -2.49 -15.07
C LEU A 25 -22.42 -3.25 -16.20
N GLU A 26 -21.68 -3.67 -17.22
CA GLU A 26 -22.23 -4.46 -18.33
C GLU A 26 -22.14 -5.96 -18.07
N ASP A 27 -21.08 -6.43 -17.40
CA ASP A 27 -20.85 -7.84 -17.18
C ASP A 27 -19.92 -8.09 -15.97
N VAL A 28 -20.01 -9.28 -15.40
CA VAL A 28 -19.13 -9.75 -14.33
C VAL A 28 -18.82 -11.25 -14.47
N GLU A 29 -17.54 -11.57 -14.62
CA GLU A 29 -17.03 -12.94 -14.69
C GLU A 29 -16.29 -13.26 -13.39
N GLU A 30 -16.56 -14.41 -12.78
CA GLU A 30 -15.94 -14.83 -11.54
C GLU A 30 -15.34 -16.23 -11.70
N LYS A 31 -14.10 -16.39 -11.23
CA LYS A 31 -13.36 -17.65 -11.29
C LYS A 31 -12.56 -17.86 -10.02
N TRP A 32 -12.67 -19.04 -9.42
CA TRP A 32 -11.75 -19.48 -8.37
C TRP A 32 -10.49 -20.02 -9.03
N ILE A 33 -9.34 -19.39 -8.76
CA ILE A 33 -8.04 -19.87 -9.25
C ILE A 33 -7.33 -20.76 -8.22
N GLN A 34 -7.71 -20.64 -6.95
CA GLN A 34 -7.34 -21.52 -5.85
C GLN A 34 -8.52 -21.60 -4.87
N GLY A 35 -8.84 -22.79 -4.36
CA GLY A 35 -10.04 -23.01 -3.52
C GLY A 35 -11.30 -23.32 -4.31
N GLN A 36 -12.47 -23.39 -3.65
CA GLN A 36 -13.78 -23.67 -4.25
C GLN A 36 -14.88 -22.80 -3.62
N PRO A 37 -16.00 -22.52 -4.31
CA PRO A 37 -17.16 -21.87 -3.69
C PRO A 37 -17.76 -22.77 -2.58
N GLY A 38 -18.12 -22.23 -1.41
CA GLY A 38 -18.95 -22.99 -0.46
C GLY A 38 -18.87 -22.73 1.05
N ASP A 39 -17.90 -22.02 1.62
CA ASP A 39 -17.85 -21.79 3.08
C ASP A 39 -17.40 -20.35 3.39
N GLU A 40 -18.29 -19.53 3.97
CA GLU A 40 -18.12 -18.13 4.42
C GLU A 40 -16.67 -17.57 4.34
N PHE A 41 -16.29 -17.00 3.20
CA PHE A 41 -14.88 -16.64 2.93
C PHE A 41 -14.45 -15.31 3.50
N SER A 42 -15.32 -14.31 3.46
CA SER A 42 -14.97 -12.94 3.81
C SER A 42 -15.62 -12.51 5.11
N PHE A 43 -14.81 -12.01 6.03
CA PHE A 43 -15.29 -11.49 7.31
C PHE A 43 -16.13 -10.21 7.15
N VAL A 44 -16.09 -9.55 5.97
CA VAL A 44 -16.89 -8.35 5.70
C VAL A 44 -18.28 -8.66 5.14
N GLY A 45 -18.56 -9.90 4.74
CA GLY A 45 -19.82 -10.31 4.09
C GLY A 45 -19.87 -10.00 2.59
N GLU A 46 -20.71 -10.73 1.84
CA GLU A 46 -20.68 -10.78 0.36
C GLU A 46 -20.92 -9.41 -0.33
N SER A 47 -21.88 -8.63 0.18
CA SER A 47 -22.23 -7.32 -0.41
C SER A 47 -21.08 -6.32 -0.25
N LEU A 48 -20.54 -6.18 0.96
CA LEU A 48 -19.39 -5.31 1.23
C LEU A 48 -18.13 -5.81 0.51
N GLU A 49 -17.94 -7.11 0.42
CA GLU A 49 -16.84 -7.69 -0.34
C GLU A 49 -16.89 -7.27 -1.81
N SER A 50 -18.05 -7.37 -2.46
CA SER A 50 -18.25 -6.89 -3.83
C SER A 50 -17.95 -5.39 -3.96
N ALA A 51 -18.32 -4.59 -2.97
CA ALA A 51 -18.02 -3.16 -2.93
C ALA A 51 -16.52 -2.86 -2.77
N PHE A 52 -15.78 -3.63 -1.96
CA PHE A 52 -14.33 -3.49 -1.86
C PHE A 52 -13.61 -3.98 -3.13
N ILE A 53 -14.07 -5.06 -3.76
CA ILE A 53 -13.56 -5.51 -5.06
C ILE A 53 -13.77 -4.42 -6.12
N MET A 54 -14.97 -3.83 -6.17
CA MET A 54 -15.25 -2.69 -7.06
C MET A 54 -14.34 -1.50 -6.75
N THR A 55 -14.01 -1.25 -5.48
CA THR A 55 -13.05 -0.21 -5.08
C THR A 55 -11.68 -0.43 -5.72
N ALA A 56 -11.13 -1.65 -5.68
CA ALA A 56 -9.88 -1.98 -6.36
C ALA A 56 -10.00 -1.84 -7.88
N ALA A 57 -11.13 -2.27 -8.47
CA ALA A 57 -11.38 -2.19 -9.91
C ALA A 57 -11.45 -0.74 -10.42
N VAL A 58 -12.24 0.14 -9.78
CA VAL A 58 -12.36 1.54 -10.20
C VAL A 58 -11.07 2.31 -9.98
N THR A 59 -10.27 1.93 -8.97
CA THR A 59 -8.94 2.51 -8.74
C THR A 59 -8.00 2.13 -9.89
N ALA A 60 -7.94 0.85 -10.27
CA ALA A 60 -7.13 0.42 -11.40
C ALA A 60 -7.56 1.05 -12.73
N LEU A 61 -8.88 1.10 -13.00
CA LEU A 61 -9.46 1.73 -14.17
C LEU A 61 -9.12 3.23 -14.24
N GLY A 62 -9.43 3.96 -13.17
CA GLY A 62 -9.23 5.39 -13.08
C GLY A 62 -7.76 5.78 -13.27
N THR A 63 -6.86 5.07 -12.59
CA THR A 63 -5.43 5.32 -12.69
C THR A 63 -4.90 4.99 -14.08
N ARG A 64 -5.29 3.85 -14.66
CA ARG A 64 -4.82 3.48 -16.01
C ARG A 64 -5.25 4.49 -17.07
N LEU A 65 -6.48 5.02 -16.98
CA LEU A 65 -7.03 5.95 -17.97
C LEU A 65 -6.62 7.40 -17.76
N PHE A 66 -6.51 7.83 -16.49
CA PHE A 66 -6.38 9.25 -16.15
C PHE A 66 -5.13 9.58 -15.33
N GLY A 67 -4.36 8.57 -14.91
CA GLY A 67 -3.12 8.74 -14.14
C GLY A 67 -1.88 9.07 -14.96
N ARG A 68 -1.99 9.43 -16.25
CA ARG A 68 -0.84 9.84 -17.10
C ARG A 68 0.18 8.73 -17.41
N TYR A 69 -0.30 7.52 -17.68
CA TYR A 69 0.54 6.36 -18.03
C TYR A 69 1.55 6.66 -19.15
N GLY A 70 2.84 6.45 -18.88
CA GLY A 70 3.90 6.62 -19.87
C GLY A 70 4.31 8.05 -20.20
N GLU A 71 3.64 9.07 -19.65
CA GLU A 71 3.97 10.48 -19.93
C GLU A 71 5.30 10.92 -19.31
N GLY A 72 5.85 10.16 -18.36
CA GLY A 72 7.17 10.41 -17.77
C GLY A 72 8.33 9.94 -18.64
N LYS A 73 8.06 9.22 -19.74
CA LYS A 73 9.10 8.67 -20.61
C LYS A 73 9.87 9.79 -21.32
N GLY A 74 11.18 9.82 -21.12
CA GLY A 74 12.07 10.82 -21.74
C GLY A 74 12.09 12.18 -21.05
N LEU A 75 11.33 12.35 -19.95
CA LEU A 75 11.45 13.52 -19.09
C LEU A 75 12.70 13.42 -18.20
N ASP A 76 13.15 14.56 -17.71
CA ASP A 76 14.17 14.62 -16.67
C ASP A 76 13.62 14.13 -15.31
N LYS A 77 14.48 14.10 -14.29
CA LYS A 77 14.10 13.62 -12.95
C LYS A 77 12.95 14.43 -12.36
N ALA A 78 12.91 15.74 -12.59
CA ALA A 78 11.85 16.61 -12.08
C ALA A 78 10.51 16.29 -12.76
N GLY A 79 10.48 16.28 -14.09
CA GLY A 79 9.28 15.95 -14.87
C GLY A 79 8.77 14.54 -14.59
N LEU A 80 9.66 13.54 -14.47
CA LEU A 80 9.26 12.18 -14.09
C LEU A 80 8.60 12.15 -12.69
N ASN A 81 9.16 12.88 -11.72
CA ASN A 81 8.60 12.95 -10.37
C ASN A 81 7.22 13.63 -10.36
N THR A 82 7.01 14.67 -11.17
CA THR A 82 5.68 15.30 -11.33
C THR A 82 4.67 14.30 -11.87
N VAL A 83 5.01 13.56 -12.95
CA VAL A 83 4.10 12.55 -13.50
C VAL A 83 3.76 11.48 -12.47
N LYS A 84 4.76 10.98 -11.73
CA LYS A 84 4.55 10.00 -10.66
C LYS A 84 3.55 10.51 -9.60
N LYS A 85 3.77 11.73 -9.10
CA LYS A 85 2.88 12.36 -8.10
C LYS A 85 1.44 12.50 -8.61
N ASP A 86 1.27 12.90 -9.86
CA ASP A 86 -0.06 13.00 -10.48
C ASP A 86 -0.72 11.62 -10.64
N SER A 87 0.06 10.59 -11.01
CA SER A 87 -0.42 9.20 -11.10
C SER A 87 -0.91 8.69 -9.74
N ASP A 88 -0.08 8.84 -8.71
CA ASP A 88 -0.40 8.42 -7.33
C ASP A 88 -1.65 9.16 -6.84
N ALA A 89 -1.76 10.46 -7.12
CA ALA A 89 -2.90 11.24 -6.66
C ALA A 89 -4.24 10.85 -7.31
N VAL A 90 -4.25 10.52 -8.60
CA VAL A 90 -5.45 9.98 -9.26
C VAL A 90 -5.84 8.64 -8.63
N SER A 91 -4.86 7.79 -8.35
CA SER A 91 -5.12 6.48 -7.72
C SER A 91 -5.65 6.61 -6.30
N ALA A 92 -4.95 7.39 -5.46
CA ALA A 92 -5.35 7.68 -4.10
C ALA A 92 -6.73 8.33 -4.03
N TYR A 93 -7.04 9.24 -4.96
CA TYR A 93 -8.36 9.84 -5.05
C TYR A 93 -9.45 8.83 -5.37
N ALA A 94 -9.24 7.97 -6.37
CA ALA A 94 -10.20 6.98 -6.79
C ALA A 94 -10.52 6.00 -5.65
N MET A 95 -9.48 5.48 -4.98
CA MET A 95 -9.67 4.57 -3.84
C MET A 95 -10.32 5.28 -2.66
N SER A 96 -9.87 6.47 -2.29
CA SER A 96 -10.41 7.24 -1.16
C SER A 96 -11.88 7.61 -1.36
N GLU A 97 -12.28 8.03 -2.55
CA GLU A 97 -13.69 8.32 -2.87
C GLU A 97 -14.54 7.05 -2.91
N ALA A 98 -14.02 5.93 -3.41
CA ALA A 98 -14.73 4.65 -3.38
C ALA A 98 -14.97 4.19 -1.93
N LEU A 99 -13.94 4.22 -1.07
CA LEU A 99 -14.04 3.90 0.36
C LEU A 99 -15.01 4.84 1.09
N TRP A 100 -14.98 6.15 0.78
CA TRP A 100 -15.93 7.10 1.35
C TRP A 100 -17.38 6.76 0.99
N TYR A 101 -17.63 6.34 -0.25
CA TYR A 101 -18.97 5.96 -0.69
C TYR A 101 -19.44 4.65 -0.07
N LEU A 102 -18.55 3.66 0.01
CA LEU A 102 -18.76 2.38 0.68
C LEU A 102 -18.97 2.52 2.18
N ALA A 103 -18.34 3.50 2.84
CA ALA A 103 -18.41 3.68 4.30
C ALA A 103 -19.84 3.82 4.85
N ARG A 104 -20.81 4.17 4.00
CA ARG A 104 -22.24 4.24 4.33
C ARG A 104 -22.87 2.86 4.55
N ASP A 105 -22.32 1.85 3.90
CA ASP A 105 -22.80 0.47 3.93
C ASP A 105 -22.12 -0.34 5.05
N LEU A 106 -21.11 0.22 5.72
CA LEU A 106 -20.51 -0.39 6.90
C LEU A 106 -21.54 -0.54 8.02
N PRO A 107 -21.43 -1.60 8.86
CA PRO A 107 -22.25 -1.73 10.06
C PRO A 107 -22.11 -0.52 10.98
N GLU A 108 -23.14 -0.25 11.79
CA GLU A 108 -23.29 1.04 12.48
C GLU A 108 -22.16 1.39 13.46
N ASN A 109 -21.49 0.38 14.01
CA ASN A 109 -20.37 0.52 14.95
C ASN A 109 -19.01 0.21 14.31
N HIS A 110 -18.92 0.12 12.99
CA HIS A 110 -17.69 -0.24 12.27
C HIS A 110 -16.99 0.97 11.64
N ALA A 111 -15.67 0.89 11.59
CA ALA A 111 -14.81 1.82 10.87
C ALA A 111 -13.72 1.05 10.11
N VAL A 112 -13.35 1.52 8.93
CA VAL A 112 -12.08 1.15 8.30
C VAL A 112 -11.04 2.20 8.67
N MET A 113 -9.92 1.77 9.24
CA MET A 113 -8.79 2.64 9.59
C MET A 113 -7.54 2.22 8.82
N VAL A 114 -6.96 3.15 8.08
CA VAL A 114 -5.68 2.92 7.40
C VAL A 114 -4.57 2.76 8.44
N SER A 115 -4.05 1.55 8.56
CA SER A 115 -2.95 1.18 9.45
C SER A 115 -1.60 1.20 8.74
N LEU A 116 -1.58 0.94 7.42
CA LEU A 116 -0.43 1.15 6.54
C LEU A 116 -0.91 1.85 5.28
N GLY A 117 -0.21 2.89 4.88
CA GLY A 117 -0.53 3.69 3.72
C GLY A 117 0.61 4.64 3.42
N GLU A 118 0.39 5.56 2.48
CA GLU A 118 1.39 6.57 2.18
C GLU A 118 1.48 7.59 3.33
N GLY A 119 2.62 7.65 4.02
CA GLY A 119 2.94 8.66 5.03
C GLY A 119 1.93 8.77 6.20
N LEU A 120 2.08 9.86 6.96
CA LEU A 120 1.13 10.28 8.00
C LEU A 120 -0.04 11.05 7.40
N MET A 121 -1.24 10.90 7.97
CA MET A 121 -2.33 11.83 7.69
C MET A 121 -2.12 13.11 8.51
N PRO A 122 -2.02 14.32 7.92
CA PRO A 122 -1.99 15.60 8.62
C PRO A 122 -3.11 15.74 9.67
N LYS A 123 -2.74 15.62 10.94
CA LYS A 123 -3.54 15.99 12.11
C LYS A 123 -2.85 17.15 12.87
N VAL A 124 -3.62 17.87 13.69
CA VAL A 124 -3.12 19.05 14.43
C VAL A 124 -2.02 18.63 15.41
N GLY A 125 -0.80 19.12 15.22
CA GLY A 125 0.36 18.85 16.10
C GLY A 125 1.57 18.21 15.43
N GLU A 126 1.45 17.79 14.17
CA GLU A 126 2.57 17.22 13.39
C GLU A 126 3.60 18.28 12.97
N THR A 127 4.88 17.90 12.87
CA THR A 127 5.94 18.76 12.34
C THR A 127 6.12 18.54 10.83
N PRO A 128 6.60 19.54 10.05
CA PRO A 128 6.87 19.37 8.61
C PRO A 128 7.82 18.21 8.26
N GLU A 129 8.62 17.76 9.24
CA GLU A 129 9.61 16.69 9.10
C GLU A 129 8.98 15.28 9.15
N MET A 130 7.69 15.17 9.50
CA MET A 130 7.01 13.89 9.78
C MET A 130 6.42 13.18 8.56
N GLY A 131 6.53 13.72 7.33
CA GLY A 131 6.16 13.04 6.08
C GLY A 131 4.67 12.69 5.97
N SER A 132 3.89 13.50 5.23
CA SER A 132 2.43 13.39 5.24
C SER A 132 1.80 13.08 3.87
N ASN A 133 0.87 12.12 3.79
CA ASN A 133 -0.13 12.00 2.72
C ASN A 133 -1.54 11.74 3.33
N PRO A 134 -2.50 12.66 3.22
CA PRO A 134 -3.81 12.58 3.88
C PRO A 134 -4.89 11.77 3.17
N LEU A 135 -4.73 11.39 1.90
CA LEU A 135 -5.85 10.72 1.22
C LEU A 135 -6.04 9.34 1.80
N LEU A 136 -4.92 8.65 2.01
CA LEU A 136 -4.82 7.25 2.43
C LEU A 136 -3.59 6.99 3.31
N GLY A 137 -3.16 7.99 4.09
CA GLY A 137 -2.08 7.81 5.08
C GLY A 137 -2.56 7.21 6.39
N PHE A 138 -1.59 6.91 7.26
CA PHE A 138 -1.85 6.33 8.57
C PHE A 138 -2.91 7.13 9.35
N GLY A 139 -3.87 6.42 9.96
CA GLY A 139 -4.90 7.01 10.79
C GLY A 139 -6.10 7.57 10.00
N ARG A 140 -6.14 7.45 8.67
CA ARG A 140 -7.33 7.81 7.89
C ARG A 140 -8.49 6.88 8.25
N VAL A 141 -9.65 7.48 8.58
CA VAL A 141 -10.85 6.76 9.00
C VAL A 141 -11.96 6.87 7.95
N TYR A 142 -12.58 5.74 7.61
CA TYR A 142 -13.81 5.64 6.83
C TYR A 142 -14.89 4.97 7.67
N ALA A 143 -15.89 5.74 8.08
CA ALA A 143 -16.99 5.27 8.89
C ALA A 143 -18.21 6.18 8.75
N ARG A 144 -19.33 5.78 9.35
CA ARG A 144 -20.48 6.67 9.53
C ARG A 144 -20.11 7.87 10.43
N PRO A 145 -20.74 9.05 10.26
CA PRO A 145 -20.27 10.29 10.88
C PRO A 145 -20.08 10.29 12.41
N GLN A 146 -20.88 9.51 13.15
CA GLN A 146 -20.74 9.42 14.61
C GLN A 146 -19.51 8.60 15.00
N VAL A 147 -19.34 7.41 14.41
CA VAL A 147 -18.16 6.56 14.62
C VAL A 147 -16.89 7.26 14.14
N ALA A 148 -16.92 7.87 12.95
CA ALA A 148 -15.77 8.59 12.39
C ALA A 148 -15.23 9.65 13.36
N ARG A 149 -16.11 10.46 13.97
CA ARG A 149 -15.71 11.48 14.95
C ARG A 149 -15.03 10.90 16.19
N VAL A 150 -15.52 9.78 16.70
CA VAL A 150 -14.91 9.12 17.87
C VAL A 150 -13.55 8.56 17.49
N VAL A 151 -13.47 7.76 16.43
CA VAL A 151 -12.21 7.15 16.00
C VAL A 151 -11.17 8.22 15.64
N ASP A 152 -11.55 9.26 14.88
CA ASP A 152 -10.65 10.38 14.53
C ASP A 152 -10.09 11.08 15.77
N HIS A 153 -10.91 11.27 16.83
CA HIS A 153 -10.44 11.87 18.08
C HIS A 153 -9.36 11.01 18.76
N HIS A 154 -9.57 9.70 18.84
CA HIS A 154 -8.60 8.80 19.46
C HIS A 154 -7.35 8.60 18.59
N VAL A 155 -7.47 8.57 17.26
CA VAL A 155 -6.32 8.57 16.34
C VAL A 155 -5.52 9.86 16.50
N HIS A 156 -6.19 11.01 16.61
CA HIS A 156 -5.51 12.29 16.85
C HIS A 156 -4.68 12.25 18.13
N ARG A 157 -5.22 11.68 19.22
CA ARG A 157 -4.45 11.48 20.45
C ARG A 157 -3.28 10.52 20.24
N LEU A 158 -3.49 9.40 19.53
CA LEU A 158 -2.42 8.43 19.24
C LEU A 158 -1.24 9.04 18.49
N ILE A 159 -1.50 10.00 17.60
CA ILE A 159 -0.46 10.68 16.82
C ILE A 159 0.25 11.76 17.65
N ASN A 160 -0.50 12.52 18.46
CA ASN A 160 -0.02 13.79 19.02
C ASN A 160 0.24 13.80 20.53
N ASP A 161 -0.23 12.80 21.28
CA ASP A 161 -0.06 12.68 22.74
C ASP A 161 0.96 11.59 23.06
N PRO A 162 2.21 11.92 23.45
CA PRO A 162 3.25 10.93 23.75
C PRO A 162 2.92 9.99 24.91
N SER A 163 1.89 10.28 25.70
CA SER A 163 1.42 9.44 26.82
C SER A 163 0.27 8.51 26.44
N TYR A 164 -0.25 8.63 25.21
CA TYR A 164 -1.37 7.85 24.72
C TYR A 164 -0.86 6.84 23.70
N HIS A 165 -0.67 5.60 24.13
CA HIS A 165 -0.09 4.55 23.31
C HIS A 165 -1.17 3.69 22.65
N TRP A 166 -0.70 2.74 21.84
CA TRP A 166 -1.58 1.84 21.09
C TRP A 166 -2.51 1.04 21.99
N GLU A 167 -2.04 0.64 23.17
CA GLU A 167 -2.81 -0.11 24.16
C GLU A 167 -4.02 0.69 24.67
N GLU A 168 -3.85 1.98 24.97
CA GLU A 168 -4.96 2.86 25.37
C GLU A 168 -5.92 3.08 24.19
N PHE A 169 -5.39 3.32 22.99
CA PHE A 169 -6.21 3.44 21.78
C PHE A 169 -7.11 2.23 21.57
N TRP A 170 -6.54 1.02 21.61
CA TRP A 170 -7.29 -0.21 21.43
C TRP A 170 -8.31 -0.43 22.55
N GLY A 171 -7.93 -0.17 23.80
CA GLY A 171 -8.82 -0.27 24.96
C GLY A 171 -10.04 0.65 24.85
N ASP A 172 -9.83 1.90 24.45
CA ASP A 172 -10.90 2.90 24.28
C ASP A 172 -11.89 2.50 23.16
N MET A 173 -11.40 1.94 22.05
CA MET A 173 -12.27 1.47 20.95
C MET A 173 -13.13 0.27 21.38
N VAL A 174 -12.55 -0.68 22.11
CA VAL A 174 -13.28 -1.82 22.66
C VAL A 174 -14.32 -1.35 23.68
N ALA A 175 -13.96 -0.42 24.57
CA ALA A 175 -14.88 0.13 25.56
C ALA A 175 -16.05 0.91 24.92
N ALA A 176 -15.80 1.59 23.80
CA ALA A 176 -16.82 2.29 23.02
C ALA A 176 -17.71 1.35 22.18
N GLY A 177 -17.40 0.05 22.13
CA GLY A 177 -18.11 -0.92 21.29
C GLY A 177 -17.88 -0.70 19.79
N ILE A 178 -16.77 -0.05 19.42
CA ILE A 178 -16.39 0.25 18.03
C ILE A 178 -15.49 -0.86 17.50
N SER A 179 -15.87 -1.43 16.36
CA SER A 179 -15.05 -2.38 15.63
C SER A 179 -14.23 -1.65 14.56
N ILE A 180 -12.91 -1.72 14.64
CA ILE A 180 -12.02 -1.19 13.61
C ILE A 180 -11.54 -2.33 12.71
N TRP A 181 -11.81 -2.22 11.42
CA TRP A 181 -11.11 -2.97 10.39
C TRP A 181 -9.85 -2.23 9.99
N GLY A 182 -8.69 -2.87 10.15
CA GLY A 182 -7.42 -2.31 9.70
C GLY A 182 -7.32 -2.38 8.19
N ALA A 183 -6.74 -1.35 7.56
CA ALA A 183 -6.40 -1.37 6.15
C ALA A 183 -4.91 -1.17 5.91
N ALA A 184 -4.35 -1.92 4.96
CA ALA A 184 -3.03 -1.64 4.37
C ALA A 184 -3.22 -1.32 2.89
N ILE A 185 -2.76 -0.14 2.46
CA ILE A 185 -3.07 0.44 1.16
C ILE A 185 -1.80 0.83 0.43
N ASP A 186 -1.69 0.37 -0.80
CA ASP A 186 -0.75 0.89 -1.79
C ASP A 186 -1.54 1.14 -3.07
N THR A 187 -1.81 2.41 -3.37
CA THR A 187 -2.74 2.72 -4.46
C THR A 187 -2.11 2.57 -5.83
N LEU A 188 -0.79 2.64 -5.94
CA LEU A 188 -0.09 2.51 -7.21
C LEU A 188 1.25 1.82 -6.97
N GLU A 189 1.16 0.51 -6.77
CA GLU A 189 2.34 -0.32 -6.70
C GLU A 189 3.09 -0.22 -8.04
N ASN A 190 4.41 -0.08 -7.98
CA ASN A 190 5.28 0.20 -9.13
C ASN A 190 5.03 1.54 -9.87
N THR A 191 4.74 2.65 -9.18
CA THR A 191 4.55 4.00 -9.78
C THR A 191 5.62 4.38 -10.80
N SER A 192 6.89 4.09 -10.51
CA SER A 192 7.99 4.45 -11.42
C SER A 192 7.91 3.71 -12.76
N ARG A 193 7.44 2.46 -12.77
CA ARG A 193 7.20 1.68 -13.98
C ARG A 193 6.00 2.24 -14.74
N PHE A 194 4.92 2.57 -14.03
CA PHE A 194 3.73 3.19 -14.60
C PHE A 194 4.04 4.52 -15.32
N ALA A 195 4.72 5.46 -14.64
CA ALA A 195 5.07 6.76 -15.19
C ALA A 195 6.00 6.66 -16.42
N LYS A 196 6.89 5.66 -16.45
CA LYS A 196 7.79 5.40 -17.59
C LYS A 196 7.14 4.65 -18.75
N GLY A 197 5.92 4.15 -18.58
CA GLY A 197 5.21 3.40 -19.61
C GLY A 197 5.69 1.96 -19.77
N ALA A 198 6.16 1.35 -18.68
CA ALA A 198 6.53 -0.06 -18.68
C ALA A 198 5.28 -0.92 -18.91
N PRO A 199 5.38 -2.00 -19.71
CA PRO A 199 4.20 -2.73 -20.17
C PRO A 199 3.52 -3.60 -19.10
N THR A 200 4.16 -3.82 -17.95
CA THR A 200 3.71 -4.78 -16.92
C THR A 200 4.04 -4.33 -15.50
N GLY A 201 3.25 -4.81 -14.52
CA GLY A 201 3.53 -4.68 -13.08
C GLY A 201 2.64 -3.71 -12.27
N PRO A 202 2.28 -2.52 -12.79
CA PRO A 202 1.43 -1.59 -12.05
C PRO A 202 0.06 -2.15 -11.64
N MET A 203 -0.26 -2.00 -10.35
CA MET A 203 -1.52 -2.44 -9.75
C MET A 203 -1.89 -1.56 -8.55
N ALA A 204 -3.16 -1.60 -8.15
CA ALA A 204 -3.64 -1.04 -6.90
C ALA A 204 -3.85 -2.17 -5.88
N VAL A 205 -3.41 -1.98 -4.65
CA VAL A 205 -3.46 -2.98 -3.57
C VAL A 205 -4.22 -2.41 -2.36
N LEU A 206 -5.21 -3.17 -1.90
CA LEU A 206 -5.99 -2.87 -0.69
C LEU A 206 -6.15 -4.15 0.13
N HIS A 207 -5.57 -4.17 1.31
CA HIS A 207 -5.78 -5.24 2.28
C HIS A 207 -6.67 -4.74 3.40
N LEU A 208 -7.62 -5.58 3.79
CA LEU A 208 -8.49 -5.36 4.95
C LEU A 208 -8.26 -6.46 5.96
N PHE A 209 -8.26 -6.08 7.23
CA PHE A 209 -8.10 -6.96 8.36
C PHE A 209 -9.25 -6.76 9.35
N ASP A 210 -9.67 -7.81 10.04
CA ASP A 210 -10.75 -7.74 11.03
C ASP A 210 -10.39 -7.03 12.34
N GLN A 211 -9.20 -6.43 12.40
CA GLN A 211 -8.65 -5.63 13.49
C GLN A 211 -7.59 -4.64 12.93
N PRO A 212 -7.28 -3.53 13.61
CA PRO A 212 -6.19 -2.64 13.20
C PRO A 212 -4.83 -3.28 13.47
N LEU A 213 -3.79 -2.82 12.77
CA LEU A 213 -2.43 -3.23 13.10
C LEU A 213 -1.93 -2.53 14.37
N LYS A 214 -1.00 -3.20 15.07
CA LYS A 214 -0.23 -2.67 16.18
C LYS A 214 0.88 -1.74 15.69
N VAL A 215 0.47 -0.65 15.06
CA VAL A 215 1.32 0.43 14.54
C VAL A 215 0.71 1.76 14.97
N SER A 216 1.52 2.67 15.48
CA SER A 216 1.05 3.96 16.01
C SER A 216 1.43 5.16 15.15
N LEU A 217 2.45 4.99 14.31
CA LEU A 217 2.94 5.97 13.34
C LEU A 217 3.55 5.20 12.15
N PRO A 218 3.62 5.76 10.94
CA PRO A 218 4.32 5.12 9.85
C PRO A 218 5.82 5.12 10.12
N TYR A 219 6.44 3.98 9.81
CA TYR A 219 7.87 3.82 9.85
C TYR A 219 8.40 3.67 8.43
N GLU A 220 8.97 4.74 7.89
CA GLU A 220 9.56 4.79 6.54
C GLU A 220 10.96 4.16 6.49
N GLY A 221 11.08 2.94 6.97
CA GLY A 221 12.31 2.14 6.91
C GLY A 221 12.22 0.99 5.91
N TYR A 222 13.19 0.09 5.99
CA TYR A 222 13.21 -1.16 5.23
C TYR A 222 12.98 -2.37 6.13
N MET A 223 12.59 -3.48 5.52
CA MET A 223 12.55 -4.79 6.18
C MET A 223 13.20 -5.84 5.29
N GLY A 224 14.07 -6.66 5.87
CA GLY A 224 14.45 -7.94 5.30
C GLY A 224 13.22 -8.80 5.08
N TYR A 225 13.17 -9.54 3.99
CA TYR A 225 11.99 -10.28 3.55
C TYR A 225 12.41 -11.64 3.00
N LEU A 226 11.98 -12.72 3.63
CA LEU A 226 12.18 -14.09 3.16
C LEU A 226 10.83 -14.83 3.18
N ALA A 227 10.22 -14.99 2.01
CA ALA A 227 8.95 -15.68 1.83
C ALA A 227 9.18 -17.09 1.28
N LEU A 228 8.72 -18.09 2.03
CA LEU A 228 8.86 -19.51 1.69
C LEU A 228 7.49 -20.19 1.69
N PRO A 229 7.29 -21.27 0.91
CA PRO A 229 6.13 -22.13 1.10
C PRO A 229 6.09 -22.64 2.54
N ARG A 230 4.91 -22.61 3.19
CA ARG A 230 4.73 -23.05 4.58
C ARG A 230 5.32 -24.45 4.83
N LYS A 231 5.15 -25.35 3.85
CA LYS A 231 5.72 -26.71 3.87
C LYS A 231 7.24 -26.73 4.14
N VAL A 232 8.00 -25.79 3.59
CA VAL A 232 9.46 -25.69 3.83
C VAL A 232 9.75 -25.37 5.29
N VAL A 233 9.00 -24.42 5.86
CA VAL A 233 9.17 -24.00 7.26
C VAL A 233 8.72 -25.09 8.23
N GLU A 234 7.60 -25.76 7.96
CA GLU A 234 7.11 -26.89 8.76
C GLU A 234 8.09 -28.06 8.74
N THR A 235 8.62 -28.42 7.55
CA THR A 235 9.61 -29.49 7.41
C THR A 235 10.93 -29.16 8.15
N ALA A 236 11.33 -27.88 8.16
CA ALA A 236 12.49 -27.44 8.94
C ALA A 236 12.23 -27.54 10.45
N ALA A 237 11.01 -27.19 10.89
CA ALA A 237 10.60 -27.25 12.29
C ALA A 237 10.56 -28.69 12.82
N GLU A 238 10.15 -29.67 12.02
CA GLU A 238 10.24 -31.10 12.35
C GLU A 238 11.66 -31.55 12.70
N ARG A 239 12.67 -30.84 12.17
CA ARG A 239 14.10 -31.08 12.44
C ARG A 239 14.68 -30.09 13.46
N SER A 240 13.83 -29.40 14.22
CA SER A 240 14.20 -28.39 15.20
C SER A 240 15.00 -27.20 14.62
N VAL A 241 14.80 -26.88 13.33
CA VAL A 241 15.42 -25.72 12.70
C VAL A 241 14.38 -24.62 12.54
N LEU A 242 14.58 -23.51 13.26
CA LEU A 242 13.76 -22.31 13.09
C LEU A 242 14.19 -21.56 11.83
N MET A 243 13.33 -21.53 10.81
CA MET A 243 13.54 -20.70 9.63
C MET A 243 13.25 -19.24 9.95
N THR A 244 14.25 -18.40 9.72
CA THR A 244 14.14 -16.95 9.88
C THR A 244 14.84 -16.26 8.72
N TYR A 245 14.58 -14.97 8.55
CA TYR A 245 15.27 -14.14 7.57
C TYR A 245 16.81 -14.20 7.70
N LEU A 246 17.33 -14.43 8.90
CA LEU A 246 18.77 -14.50 9.19
C LEU A 246 19.37 -15.91 9.07
N THR A 247 18.58 -16.92 8.69
CA THR A 247 19.06 -18.29 8.52
C THR A 247 20.01 -18.38 7.30
N PRO A 248 21.22 -18.98 7.41
CA PRO A 248 22.10 -19.17 6.26
C PRO A 248 21.39 -19.86 5.08
N ARG A 249 21.60 -19.38 3.84
CA ARG A 249 20.82 -19.91 2.70
C ARG A 249 21.14 -21.37 2.34
N SER A 250 22.28 -21.89 2.78
CA SER A 250 22.57 -23.33 2.74
C SER A 250 21.56 -24.16 3.56
N LEU A 251 21.21 -23.72 4.78
CA LEU A 251 20.22 -24.39 5.61
C LEU A 251 18.79 -24.22 5.07
N VAL A 252 18.49 -23.07 4.45
CA VAL A 252 17.22 -22.88 3.74
C VAL A 252 17.11 -23.85 2.56
N MET A 253 18.17 -24.01 1.77
CA MET A 253 18.22 -24.98 0.66
C MET A 253 18.06 -26.43 1.16
N ASP A 254 18.67 -26.79 2.28
CA ASP A 254 18.49 -28.11 2.88
C ASP A 254 17.04 -28.36 3.33
N ALA A 255 16.39 -27.36 3.90
CA ALA A 255 14.95 -27.41 4.22
C ALA A 255 14.09 -27.54 2.96
N ILE A 256 14.41 -26.82 1.88
CA ILE A 256 13.73 -26.93 0.59
C ILE A 256 13.84 -28.36 0.04
N ARG A 257 15.04 -28.93 0.00
CA ARG A 257 15.28 -30.31 -0.47
C ARG A 257 14.55 -31.35 0.36
N ALA A 258 14.43 -31.10 1.67
CA ALA A 258 13.65 -31.95 2.55
C ALA A 258 12.15 -31.87 2.26
N ALA A 259 11.61 -30.67 2.02
CA ALA A 259 10.20 -30.45 1.74
C ALA A 259 9.78 -30.92 0.34
N PHE A 260 10.70 -30.89 -0.62
CA PHE A 260 10.49 -31.29 -2.01
C PHE A 260 11.59 -32.26 -2.47
N PRO A 261 11.48 -33.56 -2.11
CA PRO A 261 12.48 -34.56 -2.49
C PRO A 261 12.71 -34.61 -4.00
N GLY A 262 13.98 -34.60 -4.41
CA GLY A 262 14.38 -34.65 -5.82
C GLY A 262 14.46 -33.28 -6.52
N ILE A 263 14.13 -32.18 -5.84
CA ILE A 263 14.38 -30.84 -6.40
C ILE A 263 15.89 -30.59 -6.52
N LEU A 264 16.32 -30.12 -7.70
CA LEU A 264 17.69 -29.68 -7.93
C LEU A 264 17.87 -28.25 -7.44
N SER A 265 19.04 -27.89 -6.91
CA SER A 265 19.29 -26.50 -6.47
C SER A 265 19.04 -25.50 -7.59
N GLU A 266 19.46 -25.80 -8.81
CA GLU A 266 19.30 -24.92 -9.99
C GLU A 266 17.83 -24.72 -10.40
N HIS A 267 16.91 -25.56 -9.88
CA HIS A 267 15.46 -25.44 -10.06
C HIS A 267 14.79 -24.63 -8.94
N VAL A 268 15.56 -24.13 -7.98
CA VAL A 268 15.11 -23.12 -7.02
C VAL A 268 15.44 -21.75 -7.59
N HIS A 269 14.41 -20.97 -7.87
CA HIS A 269 14.47 -19.64 -8.46
C HIS A 269 14.16 -18.61 -7.38
N VAL A 270 15.13 -17.75 -7.09
CA VAL A 270 15.05 -16.76 -6.02
C VAL A 270 14.83 -15.39 -6.65
N TRP A 271 13.66 -14.83 -6.44
CA TRP A 271 13.37 -13.44 -6.79
C TRP A 271 13.88 -12.52 -5.69
N THR A 272 14.59 -11.46 -6.10
CA THR A 272 15.17 -10.46 -5.21
C THR A 272 15.28 -9.14 -5.97
N LEU A 273 15.21 -8.01 -5.26
CA LEU A 273 15.47 -6.72 -5.88
C LEU A 273 16.90 -6.69 -6.44
N GLY A 274 17.04 -6.43 -7.74
CA GLY A 274 18.30 -6.52 -8.47
C GLY A 274 19.01 -5.18 -8.71
N GLY A 275 20.17 -5.23 -9.36
CA GLY A 275 20.93 -4.06 -9.82
C GLY A 275 22.05 -3.62 -8.88
N THR A 276 23.12 -3.07 -9.48
CA THR A 276 24.36 -2.66 -8.80
C THR A 276 24.16 -1.79 -7.55
N PRO A 277 23.22 -0.82 -7.49
CA PRO A 277 23.02 -0.01 -6.28
C PRO A 277 22.66 -0.80 -5.01
N ARG A 278 22.18 -2.05 -5.14
CA ARG A 278 21.74 -2.90 -4.03
C ARG A 278 22.82 -3.88 -3.55
N GLU A 279 23.90 -4.04 -4.30
CA GLU A 279 24.98 -4.95 -3.98
C GLU A 279 25.62 -4.70 -2.60
N PRO A 280 25.85 -3.46 -2.14
CA PRO A 280 26.36 -3.22 -0.78
C PRO A 280 25.43 -3.70 0.34
N ARG A 281 24.12 -3.77 0.07
CA ARG A 281 23.06 -4.09 1.04
C ARG A 281 22.77 -5.59 1.11
N ILE A 282 22.65 -6.23 -0.06
CA ILE A 282 22.20 -7.62 -0.20
C ILE A 282 23.05 -8.47 -1.16
N GLY A 283 24.20 -7.96 -1.63
CA GLY A 283 25.11 -8.75 -2.49
C GLY A 283 25.65 -10.02 -1.82
N GLU A 284 25.90 -9.95 -0.51
CA GLU A 284 26.25 -11.13 0.30
C GLU A 284 25.15 -12.20 0.25
N LEU A 285 23.88 -11.78 0.31
CA LEU A 285 22.71 -12.67 0.24
C LEU A 285 22.61 -13.37 -1.12
N TRP A 286 22.87 -12.63 -2.21
CA TRP A 286 22.96 -13.19 -3.56
C TRP A 286 24.10 -14.22 -3.67
N GLY A 287 25.24 -13.95 -3.03
CA GLY A 287 26.36 -14.88 -2.93
C GLY A 287 25.95 -16.19 -2.27
N GLU A 288 25.30 -16.13 -1.10
CA GLU A 288 24.86 -17.34 -0.37
C GLU A 288 23.92 -18.22 -1.22
N TRP A 289 23.02 -17.62 -2.01
CA TRP A 289 22.15 -18.39 -2.90
C TRP A 289 22.88 -19.03 -4.08
N ARG A 290 23.81 -18.31 -4.71
CA ARG A 290 24.65 -18.86 -5.78
C ARG A 290 25.51 -20.02 -5.27
N GLU A 291 26.10 -19.89 -4.09
CA GLU A 291 26.87 -20.95 -3.43
C GLU A 291 26.00 -22.18 -3.09
N ALA A 292 24.73 -21.97 -2.71
CA ALA A 292 23.76 -23.04 -2.51
C ALA A 292 23.28 -23.69 -3.83
N GLY A 293 23.71 -23.16 -4.98
CA GLY A 293 23.39 -23.63 -6.33
C GLY A 293 22.04 -23.16 -6.85
N ALA A 294 21.40 -22.18 -6.20
CA ALA A 294 20.12 -21.64 -6.65
C ALA A 294 20.28 -20.69 -7.83
N HIS A 295 19.24 -20.59 -8.67
CA HIS A 295 19.14 -19.58 -9.70
C HIS A 295 18.61 -18.28 -9.09
N LEU A 296 19.37 -17.20 -9.19
CA LEU A 296 18.84 -15.86 -8.94
C LEU A 296 18.10 -15.39 -10.19
N VAL A 297 16.82 -15.05 -10.05
CA VAL A 297 16.00 -14.56 -11.18
C VAL A 297 16.67 -13.34 -11.80
N GLU A 298 16.77 -13.32 -13.12
CA GLU A 298 17.35 -12.24 -13.91
C GLU A 298 16.25 -11.36 -14.52
N GLU A 299 16.58 -10.11 -14.84
CA GLU A 299 15.67 -9.20 -15.55
C GLU A 299 15.23 -9.84 -16.88
N GLY A 300 13.92 -9.88 -17.14
CA GLY A 300 13.40 -10.51 -18.36
C GLY A 300 13.24 -12.03 -18.30
N TRP A 301 13.67 -12.69 -17.22
CA TRP A 301 13.44 -14.13 -17.04
C TRP A 301 11.95 -14.44 -17.10
N GLN A 302 11.59 -15.54 -17.77
CA GLN A 302 10.19 -15.90 -17.96
C GLN A 302 9.63 -16.51 -16.67
N VAL A 303 8.81 -15.71 -15.97
CA VAL A 303 8.07 -16.16 -14.80
C VAL A 303 7.12 -17.28 -15.22
N PRO A 304 6.88 -18.29 -14.37
CA PRO A 304 5.96 -19.36 -14.72
C PRO A 304 4.55 -18.77 -14.93
N GLY A 305 4.09 -18.80 -16.18
CA GLY A 305 2.96 -18.00 -16.66
C GLY A 305 3.23 -17.28 -17.99
N GLY A 306 4.49 -17.16 -18.39
CA GLY A 306 4.90 -16.74 -19.75
C GLY A 306 5.16 -15.25 -19.93
N MET A 307 5.41 -14.51 -18.84
CA MET A 307 5.77 -13.08 -18.89
C MET A 307 7.14 -12.84 -18.25
N ALA A 308 7.80 -11.78 -18.70
CA ALA A 308 9.11 -11.35 -18.20
C ALA A 308 9.03 -10.78 -16.78
N ALA A 309 9.90 -11.28 -15.89
CA ALA A 309 10.15 -10.73 -14.57
C ALA A 309 10.82 -9.34 -14.67
N PHE A 310 10.62 -8.54 -13.63
CA PHE A 310 11.32 -7.28 -13.41
C PHE A 310 11.88 -7.21 -12.00
N LEU A 311 13.05 -6.61 -11.82
CA LEU A 311 13.81 -6.66 -10.56
C LEU A 311 14.10 -5.28 -9.96
N GLU A 312 13.71 -4.19 -10.63
CA GLU A 312 14.05 -2.84 -10.18
C GLU A 312 13.12 -2.30 -9.09
N SER A 313 11.92 -2.89 -8.92
CA SER A 313 10.91 -2.51 -7.92
C SER A 313 9.94 -3.67 -7.60
N GLY A 314 9.13 -3.52 -6.55
CA GLY A 314 7.95 -4.34 -6.26
C GLY A 314 8.23 -5.75 -5.73
N THR A 315 8.14 -5.93 -4.42
CA THR A 315 8.25 -7.20 -3.67
C THR A 315 6.87 -7.82 -3.42
N TYR A 316 5.81 -7.02 -3.48
CA TYR A 316 4.45 -7.46 -3.26
C TYR A 316 4.00 -8.51 -4.30
N ALA A 317 4.00 -8.15 -5.59
CA ALA A 317 3.50 -9.02 -6.65
C ALA A 317 4.26 -10.36 -6.79
N PRO A 318 5.61 -10.41 -6.71
CA PRO A 318 6.36 -11.67 -6.70
C PRO A 318 5.93 -12.67 -5.63
N THR A 319 5.36 -12.20 -4.51
CA THR A 319 4.90 -13.06 -3.41
C THR A 319 3.79 -14.01 -3.85
N TYR A 320 2.90 -13.60 -4.76
CA TYR A 320 1.87 -14.48 -5.35
C TYR A 320 2.45 -15.66 -6.12
N ARG A 321 3.71 -15.57 -6.56
CA ARG A 321 4.38 -16.60 -7.35
C ARG A 321 5.14 -17.61 -6.50
N VAL A 322 5.34 -17.34 -5.20
CA VAL A 322 6.08 -18.24 -4.30
C VAL A 322 5.37 -19.59 -4.22
N GLY A 323 6.08 -20.65 -4.58
CA GLY A 323 5.51 -21.98 -4.68
C GLY A 323 6.13 -22.84 -5.78
N THR A 324 5.75 -24.11 -5.78
CA THR A 324 6.25 -25.07 -6.77
C THR A 324 5.53 -24.93 -8.10
N PHE A 325 6.23 -25.29 -9.19
CA PHE A 325 5.64 -25.42 -10.52
C PHE A 325 6.36 -26.46 -11.35
N THR A 326 5.73 -26.88 -12.44
CA THR A 326 6.35 -27.79 -13.40
C THR A 326 7.12 -26.98 -14.44
N GLY A 327 8.43 -27.21 -14.53
CA GLY A 327 9.29 -26.59 -15.53
C GLY A 327 9.04 -27.13 -16.93
N HIS A 328 9.64 -26.48 -17.93
CA HIS A 328 9.58 -26.94 -19.33
C HIS A 328 10.24 -28.32 -19.55
N ASP A 329 11.14 -28.71 -18.64
CA ASP A 329 11.80 -30.01 -18.60
C ASP A 329 10.93 -31.11 -17.94
N GLY A 330 9.71 -30.76 -17.50
CA GLY A 330 8.78 -31.65 -16.82
C GLY A 330 9.13 -31.92 -15.36
N ARG A 331 10.15 -31.25 -14.79
CA ARG A 331 10.57 -31.43 -13.40
C ARG A 331 9.91 -30.41 -12.47
N THR A 332 10.00 -30.65 -11.18
CA THR A 332 9.54 -29.70 -10.17
C THR A 332 10.58 -28.58 -10.01
N HIS A 333 10.11 -27.35 -10.11
CA HIS A 333 10.82 -26.12 -9.79
C HIS A 333 10.13 -25.44 -8.61
N LEU A 334 10.86 -24.55 -7.95
CA LEU A 334 10.37 -23.75 -6.83
C LEU A 334 10.73 -22.29 -7.06
N PHE A 335 9.74 -21.40 -6.96
CA PHE A 335 9.96 -19.96 -6.91
C PHE A 335 9.85 -19.47 -5.46
N ILE A 336 10.79 -18.65 -5.00
CA ILE A 336 10.77 -18.01 -3.67
C ILE A 336 11.15 -16.53 -3.77
N CYS A 337 10.83 -15.75 -2.74
CA CYS A 337 11.27 -14.35 -2.63
C CYS A 337 12.21 -14.18 -1.46
N ASP A 338 13.35 -13.52 -1.69
CA ASP A 338 14.32 -13.19 -0.64
C ASP A 338 15.05 -11.88 -0.92
N GLY A 339 15.23 -11.05 0.10
CA GLY A 339 15.88 -9.75 -0.02
C GLY A 339 15.38 -8.77 1.01
N TYR A 340 14.85 -7.65 0.55
CA TYR A 340 14.24 -6.64 1.40
C TYR A 340 13.16 -5.88 0.64
N ALA A 341 12.26 -5.22 1.37
CA ALA A 341 11.28 -4.28 0.84
C ALA A 341 11.19 -3.04 1.72
N ALA A 342 10.41 -2.04 1.29
CA ALA A 342 9.96 -0.99 2.20
C ALA A 342 9.12 -1.62 3.34
N THR A 343 9.12 -1.02 4.52
CA THR A 343 8.45 -1.61 5.71
C THR A 343 6.96 -1.86 5.47
N ALA A 344 6.22 -0.88 4.93
CA ALA A 344 4.80 -1.03 4.66
C ALA A 344 4.52 -2.17 3.66
N GLU A 345 5.28 -2.21 2.57
CA GLU A 345 5.20 -3.23 1.52
C GLU A 345 5.53 -4.63 2.06
N ALA A 346 6.56 -4.76 2.90
CA ALA A 346 6.93 -6.03 3.53
C ALA A 346 5.82 -6.58 4.42
N ILE A 347 5.22 -5.74 5.27
CA ILE A 347 4.11 -6.15 6.15
C ILE A 347 2.89 -6.50 5.32
N GLN A 348 2.55 -5.67 4.32
CA GLN A 348 1.41 -5.90 3.44
C GLN A 348 1.56 -7.20 2.64
N ALA A 349 2.72 -7.43 2.00
CA ALA A 349 3.01 -8.67 1.29
C ALA A 349 2.99 -9.91 2.22
N SER A 350 3.57 -9.81 3.42
CA SER A 350 3.55 -10.91 4.41
C SER A 350 2.14 -11.25 4.88
N SER A 351 1.19 -10.31 4.82
CA SER A 351 -0.22 -10.60 5.14
C SER A 351 -0.92 -11.47 4.09
N LEU A 352 -0.28 -11.78 2.96
CA LEU A 352 -0.73 -12.83 2.04
C LEU A 352 -0.40 -14.25 2.53
N ASP A 353 0.47 -14.41 3.55
CA ASP A 353 0.93 -15.73 4.02
C ASP A 353 -0.20 -16.72 4.32
N PRO A 354 -1.27 -16.34 5.03
CA PRO A 354 -2.35 -17.27 5.30
C PRO A 354 -3.10 -17.67 4.03
N MET A 355 -3.16 -16.80 3.02
CA MET A 355 -3.94 -16.96 1.79
C MET A 355 -3.19 -17.81 0.75
N LEU A 356 -1.87 -17.62 0.68
CA LEU A 356 -0.99 -18.27 -0.28
C LEU A 356 -0.33 -19.55 0.27
N GLY A 357 -0.58 -19.88 1.55
CA GLY A 357 0.07 -21.02 2.19
C GLY A 357 1.58 -20.82 2.36
N LEU A 358 1.98 -19.60 2.69
CA LEU A 358 3.38 -19.20 2.87
C LEU A 358 3.71 -19.00 4.34
N THR A 359 5.00 -18.77 4.59
CA THR A 359 5.51 -18.21 5.84
C THR A 359 6.64 -17.27 5.50
N THR A 360 6.46 -16.02 5.89
CA THR A 360 7.39 -14.93 5.63
C THR A 360 8.06 -14.51 6.93
N SER A 361 9.38 -14.56 6.94
CA SER A 361 10.20 -14.01 8.02
C SER A 361 10.75 -12.65 7.63
N MET A 362 10.59 -11.68 8.51
CA MET A 362 11.07 -10.31 8.33
C MET A 362 12.15 -9.93 9.34
N ALA A 363 12.97 -8.94 9.01
CA ALA A 363 13.89 -8.29 9.95
C ALA A 363 13.85 -6.77 9.75
N ILE A 364 13.70 -6.00 10.82
CA ILE A 364 13.60 -4.53 10.72
C ILE A 364 14.98 -3.94 10.40
N PHE A 365 15.01 -3.01 9.45
CA PHE A 365 16.18 -2.21 9.09
C PHE A 365 15.94 -0.71 9.29
N SER A 366 17.01 0.08 9.36
CA SER A 366 16.90 1.53 9.44
C SER A 366 16.44 2.12 8.11
N SER A 367 15.95 3.36 8.12
CA SER A 367 15.67 4.12 6.88
C SER A 367 16.92 4.49 6.08
N LYS A 368 18.11 4.26 6.62
CA LYS A 368 19.39 4.42 5.88
C LYS A 368 19.70 3.19 5.07
N PHE A 369 19.76 2.04 5.75
CA PHE A 369 20.14 0.76 5.18
C PHE A 369 21.40 0.86 4.30
N ASP A 370 22.48 1.41 4.82
CA ASP A 370 23.70 1.69 4.06
C ASP A 370 24.76 0.59 4.18
N VAL A 371 24.51 -0.43 5.01
CA VAL A 371 25.40 -1.58 5.21
C VAL A 371 24.70 -2.90 4.89
N SER A 372 25.44 -4.02 4.95
CA SER A 372 24.86 -5.33 4.65
C SER A 372 23.70 -5.68 5.58
N TYR A 373 22.71 -6.43 5.07
CA TYR A 373 21.51 -6.84 5.80
C TYR A 373 21.80 -7.47 7.18
N LYS A 374 22.93 -8.20 7.31
CA LYS A 374 23.36 -8.78 8.59
C LYS A 374 23.69 -7.70 9.62
N ARG A 375 24.45 -6.66 9.22
CA ARG A 375 24.81 -5.53 10.09
C ARG A 375 23.60 -4.66 10.37
N GLU A 376 22.79 -4.40 9.35
CA GLU A 376 21.59 -3.57 9.46
C GLU A 376 20.59 -4.15 10.47
N SER A 377 20.39 -5.47 10.47
CA SER A 377 19.57 -6.15 11.48
C SER A 377 20.05 -5.90 12.91
N ARG A 378 21.35 -5.70 13.12
CA ARG A 378 21.93 -5.41 14.44
C ARG A 378 21.76 -3.94 14.83
N VAL A 379 21.82 -3.01 13.88
CA VAL A 379 21.59 -1.57 14.13
C VAL A 379 20.26 -1.36 14.84
N MET A 380 19.20 -2.01 14.36
CA MET A 380 17.84 -1.85 14.89
C MET A 380 17.65 -2.39 16.32
N HIS A 381 18.63 -3.10 16.86
CA HIS A 381 18.62 -3.64 18.22
C HIS A 381 19.56 -2.91 19.18
N LEU A 382 20.22 -1.83 18.73
CA LEU A 382 21.04 -1.00 19.60
C LEU A 382 20.17 -0.21 20.59
N ASN A 383 20.74 0.12 21.75
CA ASN A 383 20.09 0.98 22.72
C ASN A 383 20.45 2.47 22.44
N PRO A 384 19.52 3.28 21.89
CA PRO A 384 19.76 4.69 21.59
C PRO A 384 19.91 5.55 22.84
N ASN A 385 19.71 5.02 24.05
CA ASN A 385 19.99 5.70 25.31
C ASN A 385 21.30 5.24 25.96
N SER A 386 22.04 4.32 25.33
CA SER A 386 23.35 3.89 25.81
C SER A 386 24.33 5.08 25.78
N PRO A 387 25.13 5.30 26.86
CA PRO A 387 26.23 6.25 26.83
C PRO A 387 27.29 5.85 25.79
N ASN A 388 27.38 4.56 25.45
CA ASN A 388 28.33 4.01 24.48
C ASN A 388 27.75 3.87 23.07
N PHE A 389 26.55 4.40 22.80
CA PHE A 389 25.84 4.18 21.53
C PHE A 389 26.68 4.49 20.28
N GLY A 390 27.47 5.58 20.28
CA GLY A 390 28.32 5.93 19.14
C GLY A 390 29.35 4.85 18.84
N ARG A 391 29.98 4.29 19.88
CA ARG A 391 30.93 3.18 19.76
C ARG A 391 30.23 1.90 19.30
N ASP A 392 29.10 1.55 19.94
CA ASP A 392 28.33 0.35 19.59
C ASP A 392 27.87 0.40 18.11
N LEU A 393 27.46 1.59 17.65
CA LEU A 393 27.09 1.85 16.27
C LEU A 393 28.29 1.76 15.32
N SER A 394 29.45 2.33 15.68
CA SER A 394 30.69 2.17 14.90
C SER A 394 31.09 0.72 14.72
N ASP A 395 31.01 -0.08 15.78
CA ASP A 395 31.33 -1.51 15.74
C ASP A 395 30.39 -2.28 14.79
N VAL A 396 29.12 -1.86 14.69
CA VAL A 396 28.14 -2.48 13.78
C VAL A 396 28.30 -2.01 12.35
N LEU A 397 28.47 -0.71 12.11
CA LEU A 397 28.62 -0.16 10.75
C LEU A 397 29.97 -0.52 10.14
N GLY A 398 31.01 -0.66 10.97
CA GLY A 398 32.37 -0.97 10.55
C GLY A 398 33.21 0.26 10.19
N HIS A 399 32.80 1.45 10.63
CA HIS A 399 33.54 2.70 10.50
C HIS A 399 33.30 3.60 11.72
N GLU A 400 34.19 4.57 11.94
CA GLU A 400 34.05 5.54 13.03
C GLU A 400 32.87 6.48 12.78
N VAL A 401 31.97 6.59 13.75
CA VAL A 401 30.71 7.33 13.63
C VAL A 401 30.81 8.63 14.41
N GLY A 402 30.68 9.75 13.71
CA GLY A 402 30.64 11.07 14.33
C GLY A 402 29.31 11.34 15.06
N GLU A 403 29.30 12.34 15.94
CA GLU A 403 28.14 12.69 16.78
C GLU A 403 26.86 12.95 15.97
N LYS A 404 26.96 13.65 14.84
CA LYS A 404 25.81 13.94 13.97
C LYS A 404 25.19 12.67 13.38
N GLU A 405 26.02 11.71 12.97
CA GLU A 405 25.52 10.45 12.44
C GLU A 405 24.93 9.57 13.55
N ALA A 406 25.56 9.55 14.73
CA ALA A 406 25.03 8.87 15.90
C ALA A 406 23.64 9.44 16.27
N GLU A 407 23.46 10.76 16.34
CA GLU A 407 22.16 11.35 16.67
C GLU A 407 21.09 11.02 15.63
N ARG A 408 21.46 10.99 14.35
CA ARG A 408 20.56 10.55 13.27
C ARG A 408 20.06 9.12 13.49
N TYR A 409 20.95 8.19 13.81
CA TYR A 409 20.54 6.80 14.11
C TYR A 409 19.77 6.67 15.43
N ARG A 410 20.07 7.48 16.46
CA ARG A 410 19.23 7.56 17.68
C ARG A 410 17.80 7.99 17.32
N GLY A 411 17.66 9.00 16.45
CA GLY A 411 16.38 9.45 15.92
C GLY A 411 15.60 8.32 15.25
N ILE A 412 16.24 7.55 14.36
CA ILE A 412 15.60 6.42 13.67
C ILE A 412 15.11 5.35 14.67
N LEU A 413 15.93 4.98 15.66
CA LEU A 413 15.57 3.97 16.67
C LEU A 413 14.44 4.45 17.59
N LYS A 414 14.45 5.72 17.98
CA LYS A 414 13.38 6.34 18.76
C LYS A 414 12.08 6.40 17.95
N HIS A 415 12.15 6.77 16.67
CA HIS A 415 11.00 6.80 15.77
C HIS A 415 10.41 5.41 15.57
N ALA A 416 11.23 4.39 15.33
CA ALA A 416 10.77 3.01 15.22
C ALA A 416 10.02 2.54 16.48
N ARG A 417 10.49 2.92 17.67
CA ARG A 417 9.78 2.64 18.94
C ARG A 417 8.45 3.38 19.04
N ALA A 418 8.44 4.67 18.73
CA ALA A 418 7.23 5.48 18.75
C ALA A 418 6.19 4.97 17.75
N ALA A 419 6.63 4.47 16.59
CA ALA A 419 5.79 3.80 15.60
C ALA A 419 5.21 2.45 16.05
N GLY A 420 5.63 1.92 17.21
CA GLY A 420 5.18 0.63 17.72
C GLY A 420 5.84 -0.57 17.03
N MET A 421 6.97 -0.37 16.33
CA MET A 421 7.66 -1.47 15.67
C MET A 421 8.18 -2.51 16.70
N PRO A 422 8.01 -3.83 16.47
CA PRO A 422 8.36 -4.86 17.44
C PRO A 422 9.87 -5.14 17.56
N LEU A 423 10.65 -4.15 18.02
CA LEU A 423 12.11 -4.21 18.16
C LEU A 423 12.61 -5.16 19.26
N GLY A 424 11.71 -5.79 20.03
CA GLY A 424 12.06 -6.79 21.05
C GLY A 424 12.41 -8.15 20.47
N LYS A 425 12.23 -8.35 19.16
CA LYS A 425 12.48 -9.61 18.46
C LYS A 425 13.45 -9.41 17.30
N ARG A 426 14.37 -10.38 17.17
CA ARG A 426 15.40 -10.37 16.15
C ARG A 426 14.85 -10.51 14.72
N THR A 427 13.78 -11.27 14.59
CA THR A 427 13.01 -11.45 13.35
C THR A 427 11.52 -11.51 13.69
N LEU A 428 10.68 -11.20 12.71
CA LEU A 428 9.24 -11.03 12.85
C LEU A 428 8.49 -11.92 11.87
N THR A 429 7.23 -12.18 12.18
CA THR A 429 6.20 -12.58 11.22
C THR A 429 5.13 -11.49 11.16
N VAL A 430 4.20 -11.59 10.21
CA VAL A 430 3.10 -10.62 10.12
C VAL A 430 2.22 -10.61 11.39
N ASP A 431 2.11 -11.74 12.09
CA ASP A 431 1.33 -11.87 13.33
C ASP A 431 1.82 -10.94 14.44
N ASP A 432 3.09 -10.53 14.41
CA ASP A 432 3.64 -9.59 15.39
C ASP A 432 3.06 -8.17 15.27
N PHE A 433 2.36 -7.88 14.18
CA PHE A 433 1.64 -6.63 13.95
C PHE A 433 0.14 -6.74 14.24
N PHE A 434 -0.39 -7.90 14.64
CA PHE A 434 -1.80 -8.07 14.98
C PHE A 434 -2.00 -8.25 16.48
N PRO A 435 -2.92 -7.51 17.11
CA PRO A 435 -3.06 -7.55 18.56
C PRO A 435 -3.56 -8.89 19.09
N LYS A 436 -4.42 -9.59 18.36
CA LYS A 436 -4.92 -10.91 18.76
C LYS A 436 -4.06 -12.06 18.23
N LYS A 437 -3.16 -11.82 17.27
CA LYS A 437 -2.40 -12.83 16.48
C LYS A 437 -3.24 -13.86 15.72
N ASP A 438 -4.53 -13.97 16.04
CA ASP A 438 -5.57 -14.58 15.23
C ASP A 438 -6.33 -13.46 14.52
N TRP A 439 -6.29 -13.48 13.20
CA TRP A 439 -6.81 -12.42 12.36
C TRP A 439 -7.29 -12.97 11.02
N ARG A 440 -8.29 -12.30 10.45
CA ARG A 440 -8.80 -12.60 9.10
C ARG A 440 -8.48 -11.45 8.17
N GLY A 441 -8.05 -11.80 6.97
CA GLY A 441 -7.68 -10.84 5.93
C GLY A 441 -8.51 -11.00 4.66
N LEU A 442 -8.72 -9.89 3.96
CA LEU A 442 -9.15 -9.82 2.57
C LEU A 442 -8.13 -8.97 1.81
N ALA A 443 -7.35 -9.60 0.93
CA ALA A 443 -6.37 -8.90 0.11
C ALA A 443 -6.91 -8.71 -1.30
N LEU A 444 -6.91 -7.47 -1.77
CA LEU A 444 -7.47 -7.07 -3.05
C LEU A 444 -6.36 -6.47 -3.92
N ALA A 445 -6.26 -6.95 -5.16
CA ALA A 445 -5.38 -6.38 -6.17
C ALA A 445 -6.20 -6.02 -7.41
N GLY A 446 -6.09 -4.78 -7.89
CA GLY A 446 -6.65 -4.30 -9.15
C GLY A 446 -5.56 -4.03 -10.18
N TYR A 447 -5.58 -4.74 -11.29
CA TYR A 447 -4.47 -4.74 -12.25
C TYR A 447 -4.63 -3.60 -13.27
N MET A 448 -3.71 -2.64 -13.26
CA MET A 448 -3.72 -1.54 -14.24
C MET A 448 -3.11 -2.00 -15.57
N LEU A 449 -2.05 -2.80 -15.47
CA LEU A 449 -1.34 -3.43 -16.58
C LEU A 449 -1.18 -4.94 -16.29
N PRO A 450 -0.84 -5.76 -17.29
CA PRO A 450 -0.58 -7.17 -17.06
C PRO A 450 0.48 -7.38 -15.97
N ASP A 451 0.27 -8.33 -15.08
CA ASP A 451 1.22 -8.66 -14.03
C ASP A 451 1.94 -9.98 -14.33
N PRO A 452 3.28 -10.00 -14.35
CA PRO A 452 4.01 -11.19 -14.73
C PRO A 452 4.00 -12.29 -13.66
N TYR A 453 3.70 -11.95 -12.40
CA TYR A 453 3.78 -12.88 -11.28
C TYR A 453 2.47 -13.64 -11.06
N THR A 454 1.34 -13.01 -11.36
CA THR A 454 0.01 -13.63 -11.33
C THR A 454 -0.48 -14.06 -12.71
N GLY A 455 0.06 -13.49 -13.79
CA GLY A 455 -0.37 -13.72 -15.18
C GLY A 455 -1.68 -13.00 -15.54
N VAL A 456 -2.19 -12.13 -14.66
CA VAL A 456 -3.47 -11.46 -14.81
C VAL A 456 -3.37 -10.32 -15.83
N PRO A 457 -4.34 -10.15 -16.74
CA PRO A 457 -4.36 -9.00 -17.64
C PRO A 457 -4.63 -7.69 -16.88
N GLY A 458 -4.10 -6.59 -17.42
CA GLY A 458 -4.47 -5.24 -16.97
C GLY A 458 -5.83 -4.79 -17.52
N VAL A 459 -6.11 -3.50 -17.36
CA VAL A 459 -7.31 -2.86 -17.94
C VAL A 459 -7.25 -2.91 -19.47
N GLN A 460 -8.33 -3.38 -20.10
CA GLN A 460 -8.45 -3.54 -21.55
C GLN A 460 -9.69 -2.84 -22.07
N GLU A 461 -9.53 -1.95 -23.06
CA GLU A 461 -10.68 -1.38 -23.79
C GLU A 461 -11.20 -2.41 -24.79
N ILE A 462 -12.47 -2.81 -24.64
CA ILE A 462 -13.09 -3.83 -25.52
C ILE A 462 -14.00 -3.22 -26.60
N LYS A 463 -14.49 -2.01 -26.36
CA LYS A 463 -15.21 -1.14 -27.30
C LYS A 463 -15.11 0.29 -26.77
N PRO A 464 -15.33 1.33 -27.59
CA PRO A 464 -15.15 2.72 -27.17
C PRO A 464 -15.83 3.04 -25.83
N GLY A 465 -15.02 3.43 -24.84
CA GLY A 465 -15.49 3.80 -23.50
C GLY A 465 -15.98 2.64 -22.62
N THR A 466 -15.70 1.39 -22.99
CA THR A 466 -16.03 0.19 -22.19
C THR A 466 -14.80 -0.68 -22.00
N TYR A 467 -14.53 -1.02 -20.74
CA TYR A 467 -13.28 -1.62 -20.31
C TYR A 467 -13.53 -2.91 -19.52
N LYS A 468 -12.72 -3.93 -19.77
CA LYS A 468 -12.54 -5.05 -18.85
C LYS A 468 -11.49 -4.68 -17.82
N VAL A 469 -11.80 -4.93 -16.55
CA VAL A 469 -10.91 -4.71 -15.42
C VAL A 469 -10.89 -5.98 -14.59
N THR A 470 -9.71 -6.56 -14.43
CA THR A 470 -9.55 -7.78 -13.63
C THR A 470 -9.00 -7.43 -12.25
N THR A 471 -9.53 -8.11 -11.25
CA THR A 471 -9.14 -7.98 -9.84
C THR A 471 -8.97 -9.36 -9.22
N HIS A 472 -8.06 -9.47 -8.25
CA HIS A 472 -7.95 -10.63 -7.38
C HIS A 472 -8.46 -10.28 -6.00
N ALA A 473 -9.28 -11.16 -5.44
CA ALA A 473 -9.65 -11.18 -4.04
C ALA A 473 -9.09 -12.46 -3.41
N SER A 474 -8.14 -12.29 -2.50
CA SER A 474 -7.46 -13.39 -1.80
C SER A 474 -7.96 -13.46 -0.37
N TYR A 475 -8.28 -14.69 0.05
CA TYR A 475 -8.79 -15.05 1.37
C TYR A 475 -7.93 -16.16 1.95
N HIS A 476 -8.10 -16.47 3.23
CA HIS A 476 -7.38 -17.57 3.87
C HIS A 476 -7.58 -18.93 3.16
N ARG A 477 -8.72 -19.14 2.50
CA ARG A 477 -9.12 -20.42 1.90
C ARG A 477 -9.08 -20.44 0.37
N GLY A 478 -8.64 -19.38 -0.29
CA GLY A 478 -8.58 -19.36 -1.75
C GLY A 478 -8.39 -17.97 -2.35
N ILE A 479 -8.38 -17.93 -3.68
CA ILE A 479 -8.27 -16.70 -4.46
C ILE A 479 -9.35 -16.73 -5.53
N ARG A 480 -10.12 -15.65 -5.58
CA ARG A 480 -11.13 -15.38 -6.58
C ARG A 480 -10.61 -14.30 -7.53
N GLU A 481 -10.64 -14.62 -8.82
CA GLU A 481 -10.42 -13.67 -9.91
C GLU A 481 -11.77 -13.17 -10.41
N ILE A 482 -11.93 -11.84 -10.44
CA ILE A 482 -13.16 -11.19 -10.88
C ILE A 482 -12.81 -10.25 -12.03
N THR A 483 -13.46 -10.44 -13.18
CA THR A 483 -13.36 -9.54 -14.33
C THR A 483 -14.66 -8.78 -14.50
N LEU A 484 -14.60 -7.45 -14.33
CA LEU A 484 -15.72 -6.53 -14.46
C LEU A 484 -15.68 -5.85 -15.82
N THR A 485 -16.81 -5.81 -16.52
CA THR A 485 -16.95 -4.99 -17.74
C THR A 485 -17.66 -3.69 -17.39
N LEU A 486 -16.90 -2.59 -17.39
CA LEU A 486 -17.36 -1.27 -16.94
C LEU A 486 -17.40 -0.30 -18.12
N ARG A 487 -18.55 0.35 -18.31
CA ARG A 487 -18.73 1.39 -19.33
C ARG A 487 -18.80 2.78 -18.70
N LEU A 488 -18.04 3.72 -19.25
CA LEU A 488 -18.16 5.14 -18.94
C LEU A 488 -19.53 5.64 -19.42
N THR A 489 -20.33 6.21 -18.52
CA THR A 489 -21.63 6.82 -18.89
C THR A 489 -21.47 8.27 -19.36
N LYS A 490 -20.29 8.86 -19.12
CA LYS A 490 -19.88 10.20 -19.56
C LYS A 490 -18.87 10.08 -20.70
N THR A 491 -18.63 11.18 -21.40
CA THR A 491 -17.51 11.24 -22.36
C THR A 491 -16.17 11.00 -21.64
N PHE A 492 -15.12 10.67 -22.39
CA PHE A 492 -13.79 10.45 -21.80
C PHE A 492 -13.28 11.69 -21.05
N GLU A 493 -13.45 12.87 -21.64
CA GLU A 493 -13.05 14.15 -21.03
C GLU A 493 -13.85 14.47 -19.77
N GLU A 494 -15.17 14.28 -19.77
CA GLU A 494 -15.98 14.44 -18.57
C GLU A 494 -15.61 13.42 -17.48
N SER A 495 -15.31 12.18 -17.88
CA SER A 495 -14.90 11.11 -16.97
C SER A 495 -13.56 11.43 -16.31
N ARG A 496 -12.61 12.06 -17.03
CA ARG A 496 -11.36 12.54 -16.42
C ARG A 496 -11.66 13.39 -15.20
N TYR A 497 -12.58 14.36 -15.31
CA TYR A 497 -12.96 15.17 -14.15
C TYR A 497 -13.56 14.32 -13.03
N VAL A 498 -14.39 13.32 -13.32
CA VAL A 498 -15.00 12.44 -12.30
C VAL A 498 -13.95 11.77 -11.41
N PHE A 499 -12.82 11.39 -12.00
CA PHE A 499 -11.66 10.73 -11.36
C PHE A 499 -10.57 11.70 -10.86
N SER A 500 -10.76 13.01 -11.00
CA SER A 500 -9.80 14.01 -10.50
C SER A 500 -10.27 14.66 -9.19
N PRO A 501 -9.34 15.08 -8.31
CA PRO A 501 -9.61 16.02 -7.22
C PRO A 501 -10.25 17.33 -7.70
N LEU A 502 -10.96 18.04 -6.81
CA LEU A 502 -11.84 19.14 -7.21
C LEU A 502 -11.08 20.40 -7.67
N LEU A 503 -10.01 20.79 -6.97
CA LEU A 503 -9.19 21.95 -7.37
C LEU A 503 -8.43 21.65 -8.66
N ASP A 504 -7.99 20.41 -8.85
CA ASP A 504 -7.40 19.96 -10.12
C ASP A 504 -8.40 20.03 -11.29
N ARG A 505 -9.67 19.67 -11.10
CA ARG A 505 -10.70 19.87 -12.14
C ARG A 505 -10.81 21.33 -12.55
N PHE A 506 -10.78 22.24 -11.59
CA PHE A 506 -10.89 23.68 -11.87
C PHE A 506 -9.67 24.17 -12.64
N TYR A 507 -8.48 23.76 -12.20
CA TYR A 507 -7.25 24.09 -12.90
C TYR A 507 -7.22 23.53 -14.33
N ALA A 508 -7.79 22.34 -14.54
CA ALA A 508 -7.96 21.71 -15.85
C ALA A 508 -9.07 22.34 -16.72
N GLY A 509 -9.74 23.39 -16.24
CA GLY A 509 -10.66 24.21 -17.05
C GLY A 509 -12.14 24.13 -16.68
N GLN A 510 -12.52 23.33 -15.67
CA GLN A 510 -13.89 23.35 -15.17
C GLN A 510 -14.18 24.69 -14.47
N ASP A 511 -15.16 25.46 -14.96
CA ASP A 511 -15.53 26.72 -14.30
C ASP A 511 -16.25 26.46 -12.97
N TYR A 512 -15.58 26.80 -11.87
CA TYR A 512 -16.10 26.65 -10.51
C TYR A 512 -17.26 27.62 -10.19
N ARG A 513 -17.41 28.70 -10.96
CA ARG A 513 -18.40 29.77 -10.70
C ARG A 513 -19.77 29.45 -11.25
N THR A 514 -19.84 28.65 -12.31
CA THR A 514 -21.09 28.35 -13.03
C THR A 514 -21.66 26.98 -12.67
N ARG A 515 -20.87 26.11 -12.00
CA ARG A 515 -21.34 24.80 -11.53
C ARG A 515 -22.15 24.92 -10.24
N PRO A 516 -23.08 23.98 -9.98
CA PRO A 516 -23.73 23.87 -8.67
C PRO A 516 -22.71 23.53 -7.58
N VAL A 517 -22.61 24.40 -6.58
CA VAL A 517 -21.77 24.19 -5.39
C VAL A 517 -22.52 23.34 -4.36
N LYS A 518 -21.84 22.31 -3.84
CA LYS A 518 -22.37 21.40 -2.82
C LYS A 518 -21.66 21.63 -1.50
N ILE A 519 -22.33 21.35 -0.38
CA ILE A 519 -21.70 21.35 0.96
C ILE A 519 -20.45 20.45 0.98
N SER A 520 -20.50 19.32 0.28
CA SER A 520 -19.38 18.39 0.14
C SER A 520 -18.15 19.00 -0.52
N ASP A 521 -18.27 20.07 -1.30
CA ASP A 521 -17.13 20.73 -1.94
C ASP A 521 -16.18 21.32 -0.89
N SER A 522 -16.71 21.84 0.22
CA SER A 522 -15.88 22.31 1.34
C SER A 522 -15.02 21.19 1.93
N GLY A 523 -15.63 20.05 2.24
CA GLY A 523 -14.89 18.89 2.75
C GLY A 523 -13.89 18.32 1.74
N ARG A 524 -14.25 18.31 0.45
CA ARG A 524 -13.36 17.85 -0.63
C ARG A 524 -12.16 18.75 -0.82
N ILE A 525 -12.38 20.07 -0.87
CA ILE A 525 -11.30 21.06 -0.96
C ILE A 525 -10.43 20.99 0.29
N ARG A 526 -11.02 20.87 1.49
CA ARG A 526 -10.25 20.66 2.73
C ARG A 526 -9.33 19.45 2.62
N ASN A 527 -9.89 18.29 2.27
CA ASN A 527 -9.12 17.06 2.08
C ASN A 527 -8.03 17.23 1.03
N GLU A 528 -8.35 17.84 -0.12
CA GLU A 528 -7.39 18.06 -1.20
C GLU A 528 -6.27 19.03 -0.82
N LEU A 529 -6.55 20.12 -0.11
CA LEU A 529 -5.51 21.03 0.39
C LEU A 529 -4.59 20.34 1.39
N GLN A 530 -5.17 19.58 2.31
CA GLN A 530 -4.39 18.73 3.21
C GLN A 530 -3.52 17.75 2.42
N THR A 531 -3.94 17.37 1.19
CA THR A 531 -3.28 16.34 0.37
C THR A 531 -2.07 16.85 -0.33
N TRP A 532 -2.27 17.90 -1.08
CA TRP A 532 -1.26 18.35 -2.00
C TRP A 532 -0.32 19.35 -1.35
N TYR A 533 -0.75 20.00 -0.27
CA TYR A 533 -0.10 21.19 0.28
C TYR A 533 0.01 21.17 1.79
N SER A 534 0.11 19.99 2.42
CA SER A 534 0.23 19.87 3.89
C SER A 534 1.33 20.74 4.48
N GLU A 535 2.49 20.84 3.82
CA GLU A 535 3.62 21.69 4.21
C GLU A 535 3.29 23.20 4.21
N ALA A 536 2.24 23.60 3.50
CA ALA A 536 1.73 24.96 3.44
C ALA A 536 0.55 25.20 4.37
N LEU A 537 0.15 24.23 5.19
CA LEU A 537 -0.97 24.38 6.12
C LEU A 537 -0.48 24.60 7.54
N GLU A 538 -1.09 25.57 8.23
CA GLU A 538 -1.08 25.63 9.70
C GLU A 538 -2.48 25.31 10.21
N PHE A 539 -2.55 24.32 11.10
CA PHE A 539 -3.80 23.98 11.75
C PHE A 539 -4.04 24.91 12.94
N LEU A 540 -5.18 25.60 12.91
CA LEU A 540 -5.62 26.50 13.96
C LEU A 540 -6.49 25.74 14.98
N ASN A 541 -6.75 26.37 16.12
CA ASN A 541 -7.77 25.89 17.06
C ASN A 541 -9.15 25.82 16.37
N ASP A 542 -10.05 24.97 16.85
CA ASP A 542 -11.43 24.80 16.34
C ASP A 542 -11.55 24.37 14.86
N ASP A 543 -10.69 23.42 14.42
CA ASP A 543 -10.69 22.85 13.06
C ASP A 543 -10.31 23.83 11.92
N GLY A 544 -9.81 25.02 12.25
CA GLY A 544 -9.33 25.99 11.26
C GLY A 544 -8.03 25.56 10.57
N ILE A 545 -7.82 26.03 9.34
CA ILE A 545 -6.62 25.80 8.53
C ILE A 545 -6.23 27.13 7.89
N HIS A 546 -4.99 27.56 8.10
CA HIS A 546 -4.37 28.67 7.39
C HIS A 546 -3.46 28.12 6.29
N ILE A 547 -3.69 28.51 5.03
CA ILE A 547 -2.82 28.15 3.90
C ILE A 547 -1.80 29.25 3.56
N PHE A 548 -0.54 28.86 3.43
CA PHE A 548 0.61 29.67 3.02
C PHE A 548 1.19 29.18 1.70
N PHE A 549 0.64 29.63 0.57
CA PHE A 549 1.07 29.20 -0.77
C PHE A 549 2.57 29.44 -1.07
N ASP A 550 3.20 30.37 -0.37
CA ASP A 550 4.61 30.69 -0.52
C ASP A 550 5.53 29.62 0.10
N ARG A 551 4.99 28.72 0.94
CA ARG A 551 5.72 27.57 1.50
C ARG A 551 5.79 26.38 0.55
N VAL A 552 4.92 26.30 -0.46
CA VAL A 552 4.94 25.19 -1.43
C VAL A 552 6.06 25.42 -2.43
N ASP A 553 6.92 24.43 -2.67
CA ASP A 553 7.95 24.53 -3.71
C ASP A 553 7.32 24.74 -5.12
N GLU A 554 7.90 25.62 -5.94
CA GLU A 554 7.39 25.90 -7.30
C GLU A 554 7.47 24.69 -8.25
N ALA A 555 8.38 23.76 -8.00
CA ALA A 555 8.45 22.48 -8.70
C ALA A 555 7.28 21.54 -8.32
N VAL A 556 6.65 21.75 -7.15
CA VAL A 556 5.47 21.01 -6.71
C VAL A 556 4.19 21.70 -7.17
N LEU A 557 4.11 23.02 -7.00
CA LEU A 557 2.96 23.82 -7.42
C LEU A 557 3.44 25.01 -8.25
N PRO A 558 3.33 24.96 -9.59
CA PRO A 558 3.80 26.05 -10.44
C PRO A 558 3.12 27.38 -10.09
N PRO A 559 3.81 28.53 -10.25
CA PRO A 559 3.27 29.84 -9.87
C PRO A 559 1.88 30.14 -10.45
N ALA A 560 1.63 29.75 -11.70
CA ALA A 560 0.32 29.89 -12.33
C ALA A 560 -0.78 29.07 -11.63
N LYS A 561 -0.47 27.84 -11.20
CA LYS A 561 -1.40 26.98 -10.45
C LYS A 561 -1.63 27.51 -9.04
N LYS A 562 -0.59 28.02 -8.35
CA LYS A 562 -0.72 28.72 -7.05
C LYS A 562 -1.73 29.87 -7.12
N GLU A 563 -1.53 30.77 -8.08
CA GLU A 563 -2.38 31.96 -8.20
C GLU A 563 -3.81 31.60 -8.60
N TYR A 564 -3.97 30.59 -9.45
CA TYR A 564 -5.29 30.07 -9.79
C TYR A 564 -6.00 29.49 -8.56
N MET A 565 -5.31 28.68 -7.75
CA MET A 565 -5.87 28.09 -6.53
C MET A 565 -6.24 29.16 -5.51
N ARG A 566 -5.39 30.17 -5.27
CA ARG A 566 -5.74 31.32 -4.41
C ARG A 566 -7.06 31.96 -4.82
N ARG A 567 -7.23 32.21 -6.13
CA ARG A 567 -8.47 32.80 -6.67
C ARG A 567 -9.69 31.92 -6.43
N VAL A 568 -9.58 30.62 -6.68
CA VAL A 568 -10.66 29.65 -6.42
C VAL A 568 -11.04 29.66 -4.93
N LEU A 569 -10.06 29.53 -4.05
CA LEU A 569 -10.29 29.44 -2.61
C LEU A 569 -10.91 30.73 -2.04
N ARG A 570 -10.43 31.90 -2.48
CA ARG A 570 -11.03 33.20 -2.12
C ARG A 570 -12.48 33.29 -2.56
N TRP A 571 -12.79 32.88 -3.79
CA TRP A 571 -14.17 32.86 -4.28
C TRP A 571 -15.07 31.95 -3.43
N TYR A 572 -14.62 30.75 -3.06
CA TYR A 572 -15.39 29.85 -2.21
C TYR A 572 -15.58 30.41 -0.79
N LYS A 573 -14.55 31.04 -0.20
CA LYS A 573 -14.65 31.71 1.11
C LYS A 573 -15.63 32.89 1.07
N GLU A 574 -15.62 33.69 0.01
CA GLU A 574 -16.52 34.84 -0.17
C GLU A 574 -17.97 34.44 -0.44
N ASN A 575 -18.21 33.45 -1.31
CA ASN A 575 -19.55 33.06 -1.75
C ASN A 575 -20.21 32.01 -0.85
N HIS A 576 -19.41 31.25 -0.08
CA HIS A 576 -19.88 30.20 0.82
C HIS A 576 -19.23 30.27 2.22
N PRO A 577 -19.30 31.43 2.90
CA PRO A 577 -18.52 31.71 4.12
C PRO A 577 -18.81 30.75 5.28
N ILE A 578 -20.05 30.24 5.40
CA ILE A 578 -20.40 29.27 6.45
C ILE A 578 -19.67 27.94 6.23
N TRP A 579 -19.61 27.47 4.99
CA TRP A 579 -19.01 26.17 4.66
C TRP A 579 -17.48 26.23 4.68
N PHE A 580 -16.91 27.39 4.37
CA PHE A 580 -15.46 27.62 4.34
C PHE A 580 -14.95 28.42 5.54
N ARG A 581 -15.72 28.49 6.64
CA ARG A 581 -15.31 29.17 7.89
C ARG A 581 -14.00 28.66 8.48
N TRP A 582 -13.63 27.43 8.12
CA TRP A 582 -12.39 26.79 8.56
C TRP A 582 -11.17 27.32 7.81
N LEU A 583 -11.31 28.00 6.66
CA LEU A 583 -10.19 28.32 5.78
C LEU A 583 -9.72 29.77 5.95
N GLU A 584 -8.45 29.98 6.27
CA GLU A 584 -7.72 31.26 6.20
C GLU A 584 -6.67 31.23 5.08
N ILE A 585 -6.52 32.33 4.32
CA ILE A 585 -5.68 32.37 3.10
C ILE A 585 -4.75 33.57 3.15
N SER A 586 -3.44 33.33 3.01
CA SER A 586 -2.42 34.35 2.74
C SER A 586 -2.27 34.63 1.24
#